data_AF-A0A9Y4NLF0-F1
#
_entry.id   AF-A0A9Y4NLF0-F1
#
_cell.length_a   1.000
_cell.length_b   1.000
_cell.length_c   1.000
_cell.angle_alpha   90.00
_cell.angle_beta   90.00
_cell.angle_gamma   90.00
#
_symmetry.space_group_name_H-M   'P 1'
#
loop_
_entity.id
_entity.type
_entity.pdbx_description
1 polymer ?
#
loop_
_entity_poly.entity_id
_entity_poly.type
_entity_poly.pdbx_seq_one_letter_code
_entity_poly.pdbx_strand_id
1 'polypeptide(L)'
;MATMSGGANLGVPGTSQASSGILAHRKKDSSPSARFWESPDTLAQLDVVRQWMGKHYKKYVLVDAPSCQALAAVTLQLLQFQEDAFGRQATNPALTKLPAQCFLDLRPGGGLCHILGTAYKFKVEQGWRRFDLQNPSRTERNVEMFGTIEKALIQNNCMSVPVVYLDPALDQELVSRLTGIITKHQGTLTEDKTLASHHIYTSPPSTEEDEWMRPVMRKDKHVLVHWGMHPDSYDSWLSSGDVEGEVEELPHPERPWRVHAGWVLDTDVFNEWMNEEDYCVDERNVPVILRQRIHLQDDQDSKSTPSKKRRRSPSPPTSEGRKKGKKG
;
A
#
# COMPACT_ATOMS: atom_id res chain seq x y z
N MET A 1 -27.22 -50.24 -34.04
CA MET A 1 -26.41 -49.18 -34.67
C MET A 1 -26.16 -48.09 -33.65
N ALA A 2 -24.90 -47.70 -33.50
CA ALA A 2 -24.42 -46.70 -32.56
C ALA A 2 -24.42 -45.30 -33.19
N THR A 3 -24.66 -44.27 -32.36
CA THR A 3 -24.05 -42.92 -32.37
C THR A 3 -24.53 -42.22 -31.08
N MET A 4 -23.72 -42.05 -30.03
CA MET A 4 -22.80 -40.92 -29.72
C MET A 4 -23.50 -39.55 -29.76
N SER A 5 -23.28 -38.55 -28.89
CA SER A 5 -22.65 -38.32 -27.58
C SER A 5 -22.71 -36.77 -27.43
N GLY A 6 -22.82 -36.22 -26.22
CA GLY A 6 -22.46 -34.80 -26.00
C GLY A 6 -23.22 -34.04 -24.90
N GLY A 7 -23.15 -34.51 -23.66
CA GLY A 7 -23.49 -33.69 -22.49
C GLY A 7 -22.27 -32.88 -22.03
N ALA A 8 -22.36 -31.55 -22.05
CA ALA A 8 -21.33 -30.66 -21.51
C ALA A 8 -21.58 -30.42 -20.01
N ASN A 9 -20.72 -31.01 -19.17
CA ASN A 9 -20.64 -30.74 -17.74
C ASN A 9 -19.97 -29.38 -17.51
N LEU A 10 -20.65 -28.49 -16.78
CA LEU A 10 -20.11 -27.24 -16.26
C LEU A 10 -19.19 -27.56 -15.06
N GLY A 11 -17.88 -27.54 -15.30
CA GLY A 11 -16.85 -27.70 -14.28
C GLY A 11 -16.63 -26.39 -13.50
N VAL A 12 -16.90 -26.46 -12.19
CA VAL A 12 -16.46 -25.49 -11.19
C VAL A 12 -14.94 -25.63 -11.01
N PRO A 13 -14.13 -24.55 -11.06
CA PRO A 13 -12.73 -24.63 -10.67
C PRO A 13 -12.64 -24.65 -9.14
N GLY A 14 -12.38 -25.83 -8.58
CA GLY A 14 -11.98 -26.00 -7.20
C GLY A 14 -10.56 -25.47 -6.98
N THR A 15 -10.41 -24.58 -6.00
CA THR A 15 -9.13 -24.12 -5.48
C THR A 15 -8.43 -25.29 -4.78
N SER A 16 -7.44 -25.88 -5.45
CA SER A 16 -6.47 -26.76 -4.80
C SER A 16 -5.34 -25.92 -4.23
N GLN A 17 -5.26 -25.88 -2.91
CA GLN A 17 -4.07 -25.43 -2.17
C GLN A 17 -2.90 -26.36 -2.52
N ALA A 18 -1.88 -25.80 -3.15
CA ALA A 18 -0.53 -26.34 -3.13
C ALA A 18 0.35 -25.34 -2.37
N SER A 19 0.81 -25.76 -1.20
CA SER A 19 1.81 -25.08 -0.40
C SER A 19 3.19 -25.23 -1.06
N SER A 20 3.66 -24.15 -1.67
CA SER A 20 5.04 -23.97 -2.12
C SER A 20 5.41 -22.52 -1.86
N GLY A 21 6.53 -22.29 -1.16
CA GLY A 21 6.91 -21.00 -0.58
C GLY A 21 6.72 -19.84 -1.55
N ILE A 22 5.86 -18.90 -1.16
CA ILE A 22 5.65 -17.65 -1.89
C ILE A 22 6.70 -16.70 -1.34
N LEU A 23 7.76 -16.47 -2.13
CA LEU A 23 8.63 -15.31 -1.94
C LEU A 23 7.76 -14.06 -1.87
N ALA A 24 8.06 -13.14 -0.94
CA ALA A 24 7.33 -11.91 -0.72
C ALA A 24 7.41 -11.02 -1.97
N HIS A 25 6.51 -11.22 -2.93
CA HIS A 25 6.46 -10.44 -4.15
C HIS A 25 5.56 -9.23 -3.96
N ARG A 26 6.06 -8.06 -4.35
CA ARG A 26 5.30 -6.82 -4.45
C ARG A 26 4.05 -7.05 -5.30
N LYS A 27 2.91 -6.50 -4.86
CA LYS A 27 1.69 -6.51 -5.69
C LYS A 27 1.93 -5.72 -6.97
N LYS A 28 1.44 -6.23 -8.09
CA LYS A 28 1.51 -5.52 -9.38
C LYS A 28 0.54 -4.33 -9.43
N ASP A 29 -0.48 -4.35 -8.58
CA ASP A 29 -1.61 -3.43 -8.50
C ASP A 29 -1.93 -3.07 -7.04
N SER A 30 -2.51 -1.89 -6.79
CA SER A 30 -2.93 -1.45 -5.44
C SER A 30 -4.28 -2.07 -5.02
N SER A 31 -4.49 -3.34 -5.36
CA SER A 31 -5.75 -4.05 -5.12
C SER A 31 -6.10 -4.06 -3.63
N PRO A 32 -7.30 -3.57 -3.23
CA PRO A 32 -7.70 -3.46 -1.83
C PRO A 32 -7.72 -4.81 -1.11
N SER A 33 -7.29 -4.83 0.16
CA SER A 33 -7.24 -6.07 0.95
C SER A 33 -8.60 -6.40 1.58
N ALA A 34 -9.41 -7.23 0.90
CA ALA A 34 -10.66 -7.75 1.48
C ALA A 34 -10.43 -8.45 2.83
N ARG A 35 -9.37 -9.25 2.94
CA ARG A 35 -8.95 -9.92 4.18
C ARG A 35 -8.82 -8.94 5.35
N PHE A 36 -8.25 -7.77 5.12
CA PHE A 36 -8.09 -6.76 6.17
C PHE A 36 -9.44 -6.15 6.56
N TRP A 37 -10.21 -5.68 5.59
CA TRP A 37 -11.46 -4.96 5.82
C TRP A 37 -12.56 -5.84 6.43
N GLU A 38 -12.54 -7.14 6.15
CA GLU A 38 -13.50 -8.11 6.66
C GLU A 38 -13.05 -8.81 7.95
N SER A 39 -11.83 -8.53 8.43
CA SER A 39 -11.31 -9.15 9.67
C SER A 39 -12.11 -8.73 10.91
N PRO A 40 -12.30 -9.62 11.90
CA PRO A 40 -13.06 -9.32 13.13
C PRO A 40 -12.60 -8.04 13.83
N ASP A 41 -11.29 -7.84 13.94
CA ASP A 41 -10.71 -6.66 14.58
C ASP A 41 -10.98 -5.37 13.81
N THR A 42 -10.92 -5.39 12.46
CA THR A 42 -11.27 -4.20 11.67
C THR A 42 -12.76 -3.91 11.80
N LEU A 43 -13.62 -4.94 11.79
CA LEU A 43 -15.06 -4.78 12.02
C LEU A 43 -15.38 -4.22 13.40
N ALA A 44 -14.62 -4.59 14.43
CA ALA A 44 -14.74 -4.03 15.78
C ALA A 44 -14.34 -2.54 15.80
N GLN A 45 -13.24 -2.17 15.13
CA GLN A 45 -12.83 -0.76 15.01
C GLN A 45 -13.82 0.07 14.17
N LEU A 46 -14.41 -0.53 13.13
CA LEU A 46 -15.46 0.11 12.32
C LEU A 46 -16.71 0.44 13.13
N ASP A 47 -16.93 -0.18 14.29
CA ASP A 47 -18.02 0.22 15.18
C ASP A 47 -17.83 1.66 15.70
N VAL A 48 -16.58 2.08 15.92
CA VAL A 48 -16.24 3.47 16.29
C VAL A 48 -16.65 4.44 15.18
N VAL A 49 -16.31 4.09 13.93
CA VAL A 49 -16.68 4.87 12.73
C VAL A 49 -18.20 4.93 12.58
N ARG A 50 -18.88 3.78 12.72
CA ARG A 50 -20.34 3.65 12.65
C ARG A 50 -21.04 4.53 13.68
N GLN A 51 -20.60 4.48 14.93
CA GLN A 51 -21.16 5.31 16.01
C GLN A 51 -20.95 6.81 15.74
N TRP A 52 -19.75 7.19 15.31
CA TRP A 52 -19.45 8.58 14.97
C TRP A 52 -20.34 9.07 13.81
N MET A 53 -20.48 8.29 12.74
CA MET A 53 -21.39 8.60 11.64
C MET A 53 -22.85 8.72 12.10
N GLY A 54 -23.30 7.84 13.00
CA GLY A 54 -24.65 7.89 13.58
C GLY A 54 -24.94 9.19 14.35
N LYS A 55 -23.90 9.86 14.85
CA LYS A 55 -24.00 11.16 15.53
C LYS A 55 -23.89 12.34 14.55
N HIS A 56 -22.88 12.34 13.70
CA HIS A 56 -22.50 13.51 12.88
C HIS A 56 -23.19 13.55 11.51
N TYR A 57 -23.55 12.38 10.95
CA TYR A 57 -24.27 12.23 9.69
C TYR A 57 -25.67 11.62 9.90
N LYS A 58 -26.24 11.78 11.10
CA LYS A 58 -27.51 11.16 11.53
C LYS A 58 -28.63 11.27 10.49
N LYS A 59 -28.82 12.45 9.89
CA LYS A 59 -29.86 12.70 8.87
C LYS A 59 -29.77 11.73 7.68
N TYR A 60 -28.56 11.28 7.33
CA TYR A 60 -28.27 10.48 6.15
C TYR A 60 -28.16 8.99 6.43
N VAL A 61 -27.95 8.60 7.70
CA VAL A 61 -27.73 7.19 8.08
C VAL A 61 -28.80 6.63 9.01
N LEU A 62 -29.66 7.45 9.62
CA LEU A 62 -30.62 6.96 10.64
C LEU A 62 -31.66 5.97 10.08
N VAL A 63 -32.19 6.24 8.89
CA VAL A 63 -33.25 5.42 8.27
C VAL A 63 -32.72 4.07 7.79
N ASP A 64 -31.46 4.05 7.34
CA ASP A 64 -30.77 2.88 6.79
C ASP A 64 -29.38 2.80 7.43
N ALA A 65 -29.37 2.47 8.73
CA ALA A 65 -28.16 2.47 9.53
C ALA A 65 -27.23 1.33 9.10
N PRO A 66 -26.00 1.63 8.64
CA PRO A 66 -25.12 0.60 8.11
C PRO A 66 -24.53 -0.26 9.24
N SER A 67 -24.41 -1.56 9.00
CA SER A 67 -23.60 -2.45 9.84
C SER A 67 -22.10 -2.23 9.58
N CYS A 68 -21.24 -2.70 10.47
CA CYS A 68 -19.78 -2.64 10.27
C CYS A 68 -19.36 -3.39 8.99
N GLN A 69 -20.03 -4.49 8.64
CA GLN A 69 -19.80 -5.23 7.39
C GLN A 69 -20.20 -4.41 6.17
N ALA A 70 -21.32 -3.69 6.24
CA ALA A 70 -21.73 -2.79 5.16
C ALA A 70 -20.73 -1.66 4.97
N LEU A 71 -20.21 -1.07 6.06
CA LEU A 71 -19.16 -0.06 5.98
C LEU A 71 -17.88 -0.61 5.35
N ALA A 72 -17.41 -1.79 5.78
CA ALA A 72 -16.26 -2.45 5.18
C ALA A 72 -16.44 -2.70 3.67
N ALA A 73 -17.62 -3.19 3.25
CA ALA A 73 -17.94 -3.44 1.85
C ALA A 73 -17.99 -2.15 1.01
N VAL A 74 -18.50 -1.05 1.58
CA VAL A 74 -18.49 0.26 0.91
C VAL A 74 -17.06 0.80 0.81
N THR A 75 -16.25 0.66 1.84
CA THR A 75 -14.83 1.05 1.80
C THR A 75 -14.07 0.31 0.71
N LEU A 76 -14.27 -1.01 0.58
CA LEU A 76 -13.66 -1.82 -0.49
C LEU A 76 -14.11 -1.35 -1.88
N GLN A 77 -15.40 -1.05 -2.06
CA GLN A 77 -15.91 -0.53 -3.33
C GLN A 77 -15.31 0.84 -3.68
N LEU A 78 -15.16 1.73 -2.69
CA LEU A 78 -14.54 3.04 -2.87
C LEU A 78 -13.07 2.89 -3.28
N LEU A 79 -12.30 2.07 -2.55
CA LEU A 79 -10.90 1.82 -2.85
C LEU A 79 -10.73 1.22 -4.26
N GLN A 80 -11.58 0.26 -4.65
CA GLN A 80 -11.53 -0.34 -5.99
C GLN A 80 -11.87 0.69 -7.07
N PHE A 81 -12.94 1.46 -6.90
CA PHE A 81 -13.31 2.49 -7.86
C PHE A 81 -12.21 3.55 -8.02
N GLN A 82 -11.59 3.97 -6.91
CA GLN A 82 -10.48 4.90 -6.94
C GLN A 82 -9.32 4.35 -7.79
N GLU A 83 -8.97 3.08 -7.65
CA GLU A 83 -7.91 2.50 -8.47
C GLU A 83 -8.32 2.37 -9.95
N ASP A 84 -9.55 1.98 -10.23
CA ASP A 84 -10.02 1.83 -11.61
C ASP A 84 -10.13 3.18 -12.34
N ALA A 85 -10.61 4.23 -11.64
CA ALA A 85 -10.90 5.53 -12.22
C ALA A 85 -9.72 6.52 -12.14
N PHE A 86 -8.89 6.41 -11.10
CA PHE A 86 -7.82 7.36 -10.79
C PHE A 86 -6.44 6.69 -10.63
N GLY A 87 -6.34 5.37 -10.74
CA GLY A 87 -5.09 4.62 -10.60
C GLY A 87 -4.07 4.91 -11.69
N ARG A 88 -2.87 4.36 -11.51
CA ARG A 88 -1.75 4.46 -12.45
C ARG A 88 -2.11 3.99 -13.87
N GLN A 89 -3.04 3.04 -13.97
CA GLN A 89 -3.48 2.47 -15.25
C GLN A 89 -4.72 3.18 -15.84
N ALA A 90 -5.27 4.16 -15.12
CA ALA A 90 -6.44 4.89 -15.59
C ALA A 90 -6.07 5.85 -16.74
N THR A 91 -6.88 5.84 -17.79
CA THR A 91 -6.69 6.74 -18.94
C THR A 91 -7.26 8.11 -18.59
N ASN A 92 -6.39 9.13 -18.50
CA ASN A 92 -6.77 10.52 -18.23
C ASN A 92 -7.65 10.69 -16.97
N PRO A 93 -7.09 10.39 -15.77
CA PRO A 93 -7.85 10.42 -14.52
C PRO A 93 -8.35 11.83 -14.22
N ALA A 94 -9.62 11.94 -13.84
CA ALA A 94 -10.27 13.22 -13.58
C ALA A 94 -9.86 13.85 -12.23
N LEU A 95 -9.38 13.03 -11.28
CA LEU A 95 -8.97 13.43 -9.94
C LEU A 95 -7.67 12.74 -9.58
N THR A 96 -6.92 13.33 -8.64
CA THR A 96 -5.83 12.65 -7.92
C THR A 96 -6.43 11.68 -6.90
N LYS A 97 -5.79 10.53 -6.67
CA LYS A 97 -6.22 9.57 -5.65
C LYS A 97 -6.21 10.21 -4.27
N LEU A 98 -7.21 9.87 -3.44
CA LEU A 98 -7.18 10.16 -2.02
C LEU A 98 -6.09 9.31 -1.36
N PRO A 99 -5.29 9.86 -0.43
CA PRO A 99 -4.24 9.12 0.26
C PRO A 99 -4.80 7.89 0.99
N ALA A 100 -4.12 6.74 0.85
CA ALA A 100 -4.55 5.50 1.51
C ALA A 100 -4.68 5.65 3.04
N GLN A 101 -3.84 6.47 3.67
CA GLN A 101 -3.91 6.79 5.10
C GLN A 101 -5.26 7.37 5.53
N CYS A 102 -5.93 8.14 4.66
CA CYS A 102 -7.26 8.66 4.96
C CYS A 102 -8.29 7.53 5.14
N PHE A 103 -8.16 6.44 4.39
CA PHE A 103 -9.01 5.26 4.56
C PHE A 103 -8.64 4.47 5.81
N LEU A 104 -7.37 4.44 6.20
CA LEU A 104 -6.89 3.68 7.36
C LEU A 104 -7.04 4.44 8.70
N ASP A 105 -7.47 5.69 8.70
CA ASP A 105 -7.77 6.44 9.93
C ASP A 105 -9.18 6.13 10.46
N LEU A 106 -9.28 5.06 11.26
CA LEU A 106 -10.51 4.57 11.90
C LEU A 106 -10.84 5.29 13.23
N ARG A 107 -10.05 6.29 13.64
CA ARG A 107 -10.31 7.03 14.89
C ARG A 107 -11.63 7.82 14.80
N PRO A 108 -12.28 8.15 15.93
CA PRO A 108 -13.46 9.02 15.90
C PRO A 108 -13.13 10.36 15.22
N GLY A 109 -13.85 10.68 14.14
CA GLY A 109 -13.61 11.89 13.34
C GLY A 109 -12.37 11.82 12.44
N GLY A 110 -11.76 10.65 12.28
CA GLY A 110 -10.66 10.42 11.35
C GLY A 110 -11.11 10.40 9.88
N GLY A 111 -10.15 10.24 8.97
CA GLY A 111 -10.40 10.24 7.53
C GLY A 111 -11.53 9.31 7.09
N LEU A 112 -11.58 8.08 7.61
CA LEU A 112 -12.59 7.11 7.19
C LEU A 112 -14.01 7.53 7.61
N CYS A 113 -14.15 8.20 8.75
CA CYS A 113 -15.41 8.77 9.21
C CYS A 113 -15.96 9.80 8.20
N HIS A 114 -15.09 10.68 7.70
CA HIS A 114 -15.48 11.70 6.73
C HIS A 114 -15.70 11.14 5.33
N ILE A 115 -14.91 10.15 4.91
CA ILE A 115 -15.10 9.43 3.63
C ILE A 115 -16.48 8.77 3.60
N LEU A 116 -16.77 7.90 4.56
CA LEU A 116 -18.03 7.14 4.59
C LEU A 116 -19.22 8.06 4.90
N GLY A 117 -19.07 9.00 5.84
CA GLY A 117 -20.11 10.00 6.13
C GLY A 117 -20.54 10.78 4.88
N THR A 118 -19.56 11.28 4.13
CA THR A 118 -19.81 12.05 2.89
C THR A 118 -20.36 11.17 1.78
N ALA A 119 -19.87 9.94 1.62
CA ALA A 119 -20.42 8.98 0.65
C ALA A 119 -21.90 8.64 0.94
N TYR A 120 -22.28 8.42 2.21
CA TYR A 120 -23.67 8.15 2.58
C TYR A 120 -24.56 9.37 2.41
N LYS A 121 -24.06 10.57 2.73
CA LYS A 121 -24.75 11.82 2.42
C LYS A 121 -25.03 11.92 0.92
N PHE A 122 -24.01 11.71 0.08
CA PHE A 122 -24.13 11.76 -1.37
C PHE A 122 -25.13 10.72 -1.90
N LYS A 123 -25.05 9.47 -1.43
CA LYS A 123 -26.01 8.39 -1.76
C LYS A 123 -27.47 8.83 -1.53
N VAL A 124 -27.76 9.43 -0.37
CA VAL A 124 -29.12 9.89 -0.03
C VAL A 124 -29.54 11.07 -0.91
N GLU A 125 -28.67 12.04 -1.13
CA GLU A 125 -28.93 13.21 -1.97
C GLU A 125 -29.18 12.84 -3.44
N GLN A 126 -28.53 11.77 -3.92
CA GLN A 126 -28.76 11.21 -5.26
C GLN A 126 -29.95 10.22 -5.33
N GLY A 127 -30.63 9.94 -4.21
CA GLY A 127 -31.75 8.99 -4.16
C GLY A 127 -31.36 7.53 -4.44
N TRP A 128 -30.10 7.16 -4.20
CA TRP A 128 -29.61 5.80 -4.46
C TRP A 128 -30.07 4.83 -3.38
N ARG A 129 -30.63 3.69 -3.79
CA ARG A 129 -30.98 2.59 -2.84
C ARG A 129 -29.74 1.93 -2.24
N ARG A 130 -28.70 1.73 -3.06
CA ARG A 130 -27.42 1.12 -2.69
C ARG A 130 -26.27 1.77 -3.45
N PHE A 131 -25.07 1.66 -2.89
CA PHE A 131 -23.83 1.89 -3.61
C PHE A 131 -23.69 0.87 -4.74
N ASP A 132 -23.24 1.36 -5.89
CA ASP A 132 -23.03 0.57 -7.10
C ASP A 132 -21.92 1.24 -7.91
N LEU A 133 -20.69 1.13 -7.42
CA LEU A 133 -19.55 1.87 -7.96
C LEU A 133 -19.00 1.25 -9.27
N GLN A 134 -19.35 0.01 -9.55
CA GLN A 134 -18.96 -0.70 -10.78
C GLN A 134 -19.88 -0.39 -11.96
N ASN A 135 -21.02 0.26 -11.74
CA ASN A 135 -21.97 0.57 -12.79
C ASN A 135 -21.46 1.74 -13.66
N PRO A 136 -21.16 1.51 -14.95
CA PRO A 136 -20.59 2.56 -15.80
C PRO A 136 -21.51 3.78 -15.97
N SER A 137 -22.83 3.60 -15.83
CA SER A 137 -23.78 4.72 -15.91
C SER A 137 -23.70 5.68 -14.72
N ARG A 138 -23.03 5.28 -13.64
CA ARG A 138 -22.82 6.11 -12.44
C ARG A 138 -21.42 6.70 -12.34
N THR A 139 -20.51 6.41 -13.28
CA THR A 139 -19.10 6.81 -13.19
C THR A 139 -18.94 8.31 -12.94
N GLU A 140 -19.59 9.17 -13.71
CA GLU A 140 -19.49 10.63 -13.53
C GLU A 140 -19.95 11.09 -12.13
N ARG A 141 -21.05 10.52 -11.62
CA ARG A 141 -21.55 10.82 -10.27
C ARG A 141 -20.65 10.24 -9.18
N ASN A 142 -20.02 9.10 -9.40
CA ASN A 142 -19.04 8.54 -8.49
C ASN A 142 -17.78 9.44 -8.46
N VAL A 143 -17.31 9.95 -9.59
CA VAL A 143 -16.22 10.95 -9.63
C VAL A 143 -16.61 12.22 -8.86
N GLU A 144 -17.82 12.74 -9.05
CA GLU A 144 -18.33 13.88 -8.27
C GLU A 144 -18.33 13.58 -6.77
N MET A 145 -18.77 12.39 -6.36
CA MET A 145 -18.73 11.94 -4.97
C MET A 145 -17.30 11.99 -4.41
N PHE A 146 -16.30 11.51 -5.14
CA PHE A 146 -14.90 11.59 -4.72
C PHE A 146 -14.42 13.04 -4.57
N GLY A 147 -14.79 13.94 -5.50
CA GLY A 147 -14.51 15.37 -5.35
C GLY A 147 -15.17 15.99 -4.11
N THR A 148 -16.36 15.52 -3.69
CA THR A 148 -16.96 15.95 -2.42
C THR A 148 -16.26 15.38 -1.19
N ILE A 149 -15.77 14.14 -1.27
CA ILE A 149 -15.00 13.49 -0.20
C ILE A 149 -13.67 14.21 0.01
N GLU A 150 -12.94 14.51 -1.06
CA GLU A 150 -11.67 15.26 -1.02
C GLU A 150 -11.84 16.60 -0.28
N LYS A 151 -12.85 17.38 -0.68
CA LYS A 151 -13.17 18.66 -0.02
C LYS A 151 -13.49 18.48 1.46
N ALA A 152 -14.24 17.44 1.82
CA ALA A 152 -14.57 17.15 3.21
C ALA A 152 -13.32 16.76 4.03
N LEU A 153 -12.40 15.98 3.45
CA LEU A 153 -11.14 15.61 4.11
C LEU A 153 -10.26 16.83 4.39
N ILE A 154 -10.14 17.74 3.42
CA ILE A 154 -9.38 19.00 3.57
C ILE A 154 -10.02 19.88 4.65
N GLN A 155 -11.33 20.11 4.58
CA GLN A 155 -12.06 20.96 5.52
C GLN A 155 -11.99 20.47 6.97
N ASN A 156 -11.85 19.16 7.19
CA ASN A 156 -11.77 18.55 8.51
C ASN A 156 -10.33 18.20 8.92
N ASN A 157 -9.32 18.74 8.23
CA ASN A 157 -7.90 18.51 8.50
C ASN A 157 -7.50 17.03 8.52
N CYS A 158 -8.22 16.18 7.78
CA CYS A 158 -7.87 14.77 7.58
C CYS A 158 -6.91 14.59 6.40
N MET A 159 -6.77 15.63 5.56
CA MET A 159 -5.83 15.71 4.46
C MET A 159 -5.35 17.15 4.32
N SER A 160 -4.08 17.35 4.02
CA SER A 160 -3.51 18.66 3.69
C SER A 160 -3.02 18.67 2.25
N VAL A 161 -3.28 19.77 1.55
CA VAL A 161 -2.74 19.99 0.21
C VAL A 161 -1.28 20.45 0.35
N PRO A 162 -0.32 19.87 -0.40
CA PRO A 162 1.07 20.31 -0.34
C PRO A 162 1.24 21.78 -0.75
N VAL A 163 1.94 22.54 0.10
CA VAL A 163 2.51 23.85 -0.23
C VAL A 163 4.01 23.65 -0.49
N VAL A 164 4.46 23.91 -1.71
CA VAL A 164 5.72 23.45 -2.26
C VAL A 164 6.62 24.63 -2.61
N TYR A 165 7.85 24.61 -2.09
CA TYR A 165 8.94 25.47 -2.48
C TYR A 165 9.93 24.68 -3.34
N LEU A 166 10.29 25.22 -4.51
CA LEU A 166 11.26 24.62 -5.42
C LEU A 166 12.64 25.25 -5.17
N ASP A 167 13.65 24.42 -4.90
CA ASP A 167 15.00 24.92 -4.63
C ASP A 167 15.59 25.63 -5.89
N PRO A 168 16.24 26.80 -5.74
CA PRO A 168 16.79 27.54 -6.87
C PRO A 168 17.90 26.80 -7.66
N ALA A 169 18.49 25.74 -7.10
CA ALA A 169 19.49 24.92 -7.79
C ALA A 169 18.89 23.91 -8.78
N LEU A 170 17.55 23.76 -8.82
CA LEU A 170 16.87 22.94 -9.83
C LEU A 170 17.05 23.52 -11.23
N ASP A 171 17.21 22.65 -12.23
CA ASP A 171 17.26 23.09 -13.62
C ASP A 171 15.90 23.62 -14.10
N GLN A 172 15.92 24.59 -15.02
CA GLN A 172 14.72 25.32 -15.41
C GLN A 172 13.67 24.44 -16.14
N GLU A 173 14.12 23.39 -16.84
CA GLU A 173 13.25 22.43 -17.51
C GLU A 173 12.51 21.58 -16.48
N LEU A 174 13.22 21.07 -15.48
CA LEU A 174 12.65 20.34 -14.36
C LEU A 174 11.71 21.22 -13.54
N VAL A 175 12.06 22.48 -13.24
CA VAL A 175 11.16 23.42 -12.55
C VAL A 175 9.83 23.57 -13.29
N SER A 176 9.87 23.73 -14.62
CA SER A 176 8.67 23.82 -15.46
C SER A 176 7.81 22.55 -15.37
N ARG A 177 8.46 21.38 -15.46
CA ARG A 177 7.79 20.09 -15.34
C ARG A 177 7.16 19.88 -13.95
N LEU A 178 7.92 20.12 -12.88
CA LEU A 178 7.45 19.99 -11.50
C LEU A 178 6.27 20.92 -11.22
N THR A 179 6.35 22.17 -11.69
CA THR A 179 5.26 23.15 -11.57
C THR A 179 3.96 22.66 -12.22
N GLY A 180 4.08 22.08 -13.42
CA GLY A 180 2.93 21.49 -14.13
C GLY A 180 2.29 20.34 -13.35
N ILE A 181 3.10 19.43 -12.82
CA ILE A 181 2.63 18.29 -12.02
C ILE A 181 1.97 18.77 -10.73
N ILE A 182 2.64 19.64 -9.96
CA ILE A 182 2.12 20.15 -8.68
C ILE A 182 0.75 20.80 -8.89
N THR A 183 0.60 21.63 -9.93
CA THR A 183 -0.67 22.29 -10.26
C THR A 183 -1.74 21.29 -10.68
N LYS A 184 -1.39 20.29 -11.51
CA LYS A 184 -2.30 19.21 -11.93
C LYS A 184 -2.86 18.45 -10.72
N HIS A 185 -2.03 18.20 -9.71
CA HIS A 185 -2.41 17.51 -8.47
C HIS A 185 -2.89 18.45 -7.36
N GLN A 186 -3.29 19.67 -7.73
CA GLN A 186 -3.88 20.69 -6.84
C GLN A 186 -2.95 21.19 -5.73
N GLY A 187 -1.65 20.88 -5.78
CA GLY A 187 -0.65 21.45 -4.89
C GLY A 187 -0.46 22.96 -5.12
N THR A 188 0.01 23.66 -4.09
CA THR A 188 0.26 25.10 -4.12
C THR A 188 1.76 25.37 -4.21
N LEU A 189 2.20 26.25 -5.10
CA LEU A 189 3.58 26.73 -5.15
C LEU A 189 3.75 27.98 -4.27
N THR A 190 4.91 28.10 -3.63
CA THR A 190 5.29 29.30 -2.86
C THR A 190 6.76 29.65 -3.11
N GLU A 191 7.06 30.94 -3.19
CA GLU A 191 8.43 31.45 -3.18
C GLU A 191 8.95 31.67 -1.75
N ASP A 192 8.05 31.71 -0.76
CA ASP A 192 8.40 31.83 0.66
C ASP A 192 8.66 30.44 1.27
N LYS A 193 9.94 30.17 1.52
CA LYS A 193 10.43 28.93 2.13
C LYS A 193 9.81 28.65 3.51
N THR A 194 9.40 29.70 4.24
CA THR A 194 8.85 29.58 5.61
C THR A 194 7.37 29.17 5.63
N LEU A 195 6.64 29.43 4.54
CA LEU A 195 5.24 29.01 4.37
C LEU A 195 5.11 27.61 3.76
N ALA A 196 6.21 27.09 3.19
CA ALA A 196 6.21 25.81 2.52
C ALA A 196 6.07 24.65 3.51
N SER A 197 5.31 23.64 3.11
CA SER A 197 5.24 22.33 3.78
C SER A 197 6.28 21.35 3.24
N HIS A 198 6.75 21.57 2.01
CA HIS A 198 7.72 20.75 1.29
C HIS A 198 8.75 21.62 0.58
N HIS A 199 10.02 21.29 0.70
CA HIS A 199 11.12 21.85 -0.08
C HIS A 199 11.62 20.78 -1.05
N ILE A 200 11.59 21.10 -2.34
CA ILE A 200 11.98 20.16 -3.39
C ILE A 200 13.40 20.44 -3.85
N TYR A 201 14.25 19.43 -3.76
CA TYR A 201 15.64 19.46 -4.19
C TYR A 201 15.86 18.62 -5.45
N THR A 202 17.01 18.79 -6.10
CA THR A 202 17.43 17.95 -7.23
C THR A 202 17.50 16.49 -6.81
N SER A 203 17.09 15.56 -7.69
CA SER A 203 17.29 14.13 -7.43
C SER A 203 18.78 13.82 -7.25
N PRO A 204 19.17 13.14 -6.15
CA PRO A 204 20.54 12.71 -5.97
C PRO A 204 20.94 11.78 -7.14
N PRO A 205 22.23 11.70 -7.50
CA PRO A 205 22.70 10.78 -8.54
C PRO A 205 22.22 9.37 -8.21
N SER A 206 21.48 8.77 -9.15
CA SER A 206 20.91 7.43 -8.98
C SER A 206 22.00 6.43 -8.60
N THR A 207 21.85 5.84 -7.42
CA THR A 207 22.28 4.46 -7.19
C THR A 207 21.04 3.63 -7.48
N GLU A 208 21.09 2.67 -8.40
CA GLU A 208 20.00 1.70 -8.56
C GLU A 208 19.74 1.08 -7.17
N GLU A 209 18.69 1.53 -6.48
CA GLU A 209 18.32 0.95 -5.19
C GLU A 209 17.55 -0.33 -5.48
N ASP A 210 18.09 -1.45 -5.01
CA ASP A 210 17.37 -2.72 -4.99
C ASP A 210 16.01 -2.54 -4.31
N GLU A 211 15.01 -3.28 -4.79
CA GLU A 211 13.67 -3.24 -4.21
C GLU A 211 13.71 -3.50 -2.71
N TRP A 212 13.10 -2.60 -1.94
CA TRP A 212 13.05 -2.67 -0.49
C TRP A 212 11.65 -2.42 0.05
N MET A 213 11.43 -2.91 1.27
CA MET A 213 10.20 -2.71 2.02
C MET A 213 10.48 -2.30 3.46
N ARG A 214 9.48 -1.72 4.14
CA ARG A 214 9.53 -1.48 5.60
C ARG A 214 8.21 -1.88 6.27
N PRO A 215 8.23 -2.45 7.48
CA PRO A 215 7.01 -2.73 8.24
C PRO A 215 6.34 -1.42 8.69
N VAL A 216 5.04 -1.27 8.44
CA VAL A 216 4.28 -0.07 8.84
C VAL A 216 3.15 -0.35 9.84
N MET A 217 2.61 -1.57 9.85
CA MET A 217 1.58 -1.96 10.82
C MET A 217 1.59 -3.47 11.04
N ARG A 218 1.50 -3.89 12.30
CA ARG A 218 1.41 -5.31 12.66
C ARG A 218 -0.01 -5.65 13.09
N LYS A 219 -0.55 -6.74 12.55
CA LYS A 219 -1.88 -7.25 12.91
C LYS A 219 -1.88 -8.78 12.90
N ASP A 220 -2.09 -9.37 14.07
CA ASP A 220 -2.01 -10.81 14.28
C ASP A 220 -0.71 -11.42 13.71
N LYS A 221 -0.86 -12.41 12.81
CA LYS A 221 0.22 -13.10 12.09
C LYS A 221 0.56 -12.44 10.75
N HIS A 222 0.16 -11.18 10.56
CA HIS A 222 0.44 -10.42 9.35
C HIS A 222 1.07 -9.08 9.67
N VAL A 223 1.82 -8.57 8.70
CA VAL A 223 2.46 -7.26 8.73
C VAL A 223 2.10 -6.55 7.45
N LEU A 224 1.56 -5.34 7.55
CA LEU A 224 1.46 -4.42 6.44
C LEU A 224 2.86 -3.86 6.20
N VAL A 225 3.36 -4.05 4.98
CA VAL A 225 4.64 -3.48 4.55
C VAL A 225 4.39 -2.40 3.51
N HIS A 226 5.21 -1.36 3.60
CA HIS A 226 5.33 -0.33 2.60
C HIS A 226 6.45 -0.67 1.63
N TRP A 227 6.22 -0.45 0.34
CA TRP A 227 7.19 -0.69 -0.73
C TRP A 227 7.86 0.62 -1.12
N GLY A 228 9.19 0.66 -1.08
CA GLY A 228 9.93 1.88 -1.36
C GLY A 228 9.61 2.48 -2.73
N MET A 229 9.51 3.81 -2.78
CA MET A 229 9.20 4.61 -3.97
C MET A 229 7.82 4.30 -4.57
N HIS A 230 6.90 3.77 -3.76
CA HIS A 230 5.51 3.56 -4.12
C HIS A 230 4.63 4.32 -3.13
N PRO A 231 3.44 4.79 -3.52
CA PRO A 231 2.54 5.41 -2.56
C PRO A 231 1.90 4.35 -1.65
N ASP A 232 1.42 4.78 -0.49
CA ASP A 232 0.86 3.91 0.54
C ASP A 232 -0.31 3.02 0.06
N SER A 233 -0.96 3.35 -1.07
CA SER A 233 -1.97 2.48 -1.66
C SER A 233 -1.41 1.14 -2.17
N TYR A 234 -0.10 1.04 -2.41
CA TYR A 234 0.58 -0.20 -2.82
C TYR A 234 1.04 -1.07 -1.64
N ASP A 235 0.88 -0.59 -0.41
CA ASP A 235 1.22 -1.35 0.78
C ASP A 235 0.51 -2.72 0.78
N SER A 236 1.23 -3.76 1.20
CA SER A 236 0.74 -5.13 1.11
C SER A 236 0.84 -5.87 2.45
N TRP A 237 -0.17 -6.71 2.72
CA TRP A 237 -0.17 -7.57 3.89
C TRP A 237 0.64 -8.84 3.59
N LEU A 238 1.73 -9.04 4.32
CA LEU A 238 2.57 -10.23 4.28
C LEU A 238 2.40 -11.05 5.56
N SER A 239 2.82 -12.32 5.55
CA SER A 239 2.89 -13.09 6.79
C SER A 239 4.00 -12.55 7.68
N SER A 240 3.81 -12.56 9.00
CA SER A 240 4.86 -12.16 9.94
C SER A 240 6.13 -12.98 9.85
N GLY A 241 6.07 -14.21 9.31
CA GLY A 241 7.25 -15.03 9.08
C GLY A 241 8.07 -14.61 7.86
N ASP A 242 7.50 -13.80 6.97
CA ASP A 242 8.12 -13.39 5.69
C ASP A 242 8.74 -11.98 5.78
N VAL A 243 8.64 -11.32 6.93
CA VAL A 243 9.10 -9.94 7.12
C VAL A 243 10.13 -9.90 8.23
N GLU A 244 11.37 -9.55 7.85
CA GLU A 244 12.49 -9.41 8.78
C GLU A 244 12.53 -7.99 9.37
N GLY A 245 11.89 -7.77 10.51
CA GLY A 245 11.93 -6.48 11.19
C GLY A 245 10.65 -6.19 11.97
N GLU A 246 10.70 -5.15 12.80
CA GLU A 246 9.55 -4.68 13.57
C GLU A 246 9.00 -3.38 13.00
N VAL A 247 7.77 -3.04 13.40
CA VAL A 247 7.18 -1.74 13.05
C VAL A 247 7.90 -0.65 13.84
N GLU A 248 8.65 0.18 13.12
CA GLU A 248 9.32 1.35 13.69
C GLU A 248 8.37 2.56 13.68
N GLU A 249 8.28 3.24 14.83
CA GLU A 249 7.65 4.55 14.90
C GLU A 249 8.45 5.54 14.06
N LEU A 250 7.73 6.36 13.30
CA LEU A 250 8.34 7.45 12.56
C LEU A 250 9.03 8.42 13.55
N PRO A 251 10.32 8.71 13.39
CA PRO A 251 10.93 9.85 14.07
C PRO A 251 10.08 11.08 13.79
N HIS A 252 9.78 11.90 14.80
CA HIS A 252 8.97 13.11 14.62
C HIS A 252 9.62 13.99 13.52
N PRO A 253 9.05 14.05 12.30
CA PRO A 253 9.74 14.71 11.20
C PRO A 253 9.72 16.22 11.47
N GLU A 254 10.88 16.87 11.43
CA GLU A 254 10.93 18.32 11.44
C GLU A 254 10.28 18.82 10.14
N ARG A 255 9.11 19.44 10.26
CA ARG A 255 8.50 20.17 9.15
C ARG A 255 9.34 21.43 8.87
N PRO A 256 9.50 21.84 7.60
CA PRO A 256 8.93 21.22 6.39
C PRO A 256 9.69 19.98 5.93
N TRP A 257 8.99 19.11 5.19
CA TRP A 257 9.65 17.97 4.54
C TRP A 257 10.66 18.49 3.52
N ARG A 258 11.86 17.93 3.55
CA ARG A 258 12.90 18.17 2.54
C ARG A 258 12.99 16.90 1.71
N VAL A 259 12.54 16.98 0.47
CA VAL A 259 12.46 15.81 -0.42
C VAL A 259 13.07 16.12 -1.77
N HIS A 260 13.58 15.10 -2.46
CA HIS A 260 14.06 15.29 -3.82
C HIS A 260 12.92 15.26 -4.85
N ALA A 261 13.20 15.74 -6.06
CA ALA A 261 12.24 15.91 -7.15
C ALA A 261 11.47 14.64 -7.53
N GLY A 262 12.02 13.46 -7.24
CA GLY A 262 11.35 12.16 -7.42
C GLY A 262 9.97 12.11 -6.77
N TRP A 263 9.78 12.77 -5.62
CA TRP A 263 8.51 12.76 -4.90
C TRP A 263 7.36 13.31 -5.76
N VAL A 264 7.61 14.40 -6.48
CA VAL A 264 6.65 15.01 -7.42
C VAL A 264 6.59 14.21 -8.72
N LEU A 265 7.73 13.76 -9.25
CA LEU A 265 7.76 13.02 -10.51
C LEU A 265 6.98 11.71 -10.43
N ASP A 266 7.10 10.98 -9.32
CA ASP A 266 6.39 9.73 -9.11
C ASP A 266 4.91 9.97 -8.76
N THR A 267 4.58 11.13 -8.15
CA THR A 267 3.17 11.56 -7.99
C THR A 267 2.43 11.58 -9.34
N ASP A 268 3.08 12.08 -10.40
CA ASP A 268 2.48 12.10 -11.75
C ASP A 268 2.29 10.68 -12.33
N VAL A 269 3.20 9.76 -11.99
CA VAL A 269 3.16 8.37 -12.45
C VAL A 269 2.04 7.59 -11.77
N PHE A 270 1.90 7.72 -10.45
CA PHE A 270 0.92 6.96 -9.67
C PHE A 270 -0.43 7.65 -9.53
N ASN A 271 -0.51 8.93 -9.91
CA ASN A 271 -1.66 9.80 -9.69
C ASN A 271 -2.11 9.84 -8.22
N GLU A 272 -1.13 9.83 -7.31
CA GLU A 272 -1.27 9.87 -5.86
C GLU A 272 -0.05 10.58 -5.26
N TRP A 273 -0.25 11.42 -4.25
CA TRP A 273 0.88 12.02 -3.54
C TRP A 273 1.71 10.94 -2.85
N MET A 274 3.02 10.96 -3.10
CA MET A 274 3.95 9.94 -2.62
C MET A 274 4.23 10.06 -1.12
N ASN A 275 4.72 8.98 -0.50
CA ASN A 275 5.17 9.01 0.89
C ASN A 275 6.48 9.80 1.01
N GLU A 276 6.48 10.89 1.78
CA GLU A 276 7.64 11.80 1.87
C GLU A 276 8.90 11.12 2.43
N GLU A 277 8.76 10.12 3.30
CA GLU A 277 9.88 9.41 3.93
C GLU A 277 10.83 8.78 2.89
N ASP A 278 10.29 8.37 1.75
CA ASP A 278 11.05 7.69 0.71
C ASP A 278 12.02 8.63 0.00
N TYR A 279 11.66 9.91 -0.07
CA TYR A 279 12.34 10.92 -0.87
C TYR A 279 13.14 11.90 -0.02
N CYS A 280 13.25 11.65 1.29
CA CYS A 280 13.88 12.57 2.23
C CYS A 280 15.35 12.82 1.91
N VAL A 281 15.74 14.10 1.94
CA VAL A 281 17.13 14.56 1.80
C VAL A 281 17.47 15.58 2.87
N ASP A 282 18.76 15.68 3.20
CA ASP A 282 19.27 16.76 4.05
C ASP A 282 19.50 18.06 3.24
N GLU A 283 19.91 19.14 3.92
CA GLU A 283 20.17 20.43 3.26
C GLU A 283 21.34 20.41 2.26
N ARG A 284 22.15 19.34 2.28
CA ARG A 284 23.24 19.10 1.33
C ARG A 284 22.81 18.17 0.20
N ASN A 285 21.51 17.90 0.08
CA ASN A 285 20.91 17.00 -0.90
C ASN A 285 21.40 15.55 -0.79
N VAL A 286 21.70 15.10 0.43
CA VAL A 286 22.07 13.70 0.72
C VAL A 286 20.83 12.94 1.19
N PRO A 287 20.55 11.73 0.66
CA PRO A 287 19.43 10.90 1.11
C PRO A 287 19.43 10.66 2.63
N VAL A 288 18.25 10.75 3.24
CA VAL A 288 18.03 10.50 4.66
C VAL A 288 17.10 9.30 4.82
N ILE A 289 17.61 8.24 5.45
CA ILE A 289 16.84 7.03 5.75
C ILE A 289 16.33 7.14 7.18
N LEU A 290 15.01 7.30 7.35
CA LEU A 290 14.38 7.51 8.67
C LEU A 290 14.09 6.20 9.42
N ARG A 291 13.80 5.11 8.69
CA ARG A 291 13.50 3.78 9.25
C ARG A 291 14.23 2.69 8.49
N GLN A 292 14.41 1.54 9.14
CA GLN A 292 15.11 0.40 8.53
C GLN A 292 14.44 -0.04 7.21
N ARG A 293 15.25 -0.13 6.14
CA ARG A 293 14.86 -0.69 4.85
C ARG A 293 15.27 -2.16 4.80
N ILE A 294 14.32 -3.04 4.46
CA ILE A 294 14.52 -4.47 4.27
C ILE A 294 14.64 -4.70 2.75
N HIS A 295 15.84 -5.02 2.28
CA HIS A 295 16.08 -5.29 0.86
C HIS A 295 15.70 -6.74 0.53
N LEU A 296 15.02 -6.93 -0.61
CA LEU A 296 14.77 -8.26 -1.14
C LEU A 296 16.08 -8.78 -1.77
N GLN A 297 16.72 -9.78 -1.17
CA GLN A 297 17.80 -10.50 -1.85
C GLN A 297 17.22 -11.38 -2.96
N ASP A 298 17.59 -11.10 -4.20
CA ASP A 298 17.51 -12.09 -5.28
C ASP A 298 18.50 -13.20 -4.94
N ASP A 299 18.01 -14.26 -4.33
CA ASP A 299 18.79 -15.44 -3.97
C ASP A 299 19.09 -16.26 -5.25
N GLN A 300 19.84 -15.68 -6.20
CA GLN A 300 20.38 -16.39 -7.37
C GLN A 300 21.70 -17.10 -7.07
N ASP A 301 22.34 -16.88 -5.92
CA ASP A 301 23.68 -17.42 -5.62
C ASP A 301 23.76 -18.48 -4.52
N SER A 302 22.65 -19.11 -4.15
CA SER A 302 22.64 -20.29 -3.27
C SER A 302 22.52 -21.62 -4.05
N LYS A 303 23.15 -21.72 -5.23
CA LYS A 303 23.67 -23.01 -5.76
C LYS A 303 25.16 -23.20 -5.45
N SER A 304 25.59 -22.88 -4.22
CA SER A 304 26.77 -23.55 -3.68
C SER A 304 26.39 -25.01 -3.41
N THR A 305 26.66 -25.87 -4.39
CA THR A 305 26.66 -27.32 -4.19
C THR A 305 27.38 -27.64 -2.88
N PRO A 306 26.76 -28.34 -1.92
CA PRO A 306 27.51 -28.83 -0.78
C PRO A 306 28.40 -29.93 -1.35
N SER A 307 29.67 -29.59 -1.59
CA SER A 307 30.73 -30.56 -1.81
C SER A 307 30.91 -31.37 -0.53
N LYS A 308 29.97 -32.30 -0.30
CA LYS A 308 30.11 -33.41 0.63
C LYS A 308 31.29 -34.25 0.13
N LYS A 309 32.50 -33.87 0.53
CA LYS A 309 33.63 -34.80 0.64
C LYS A 309 33.16 -35.92 1.55
N ARG A 310 32.68 -37.03 0.95
CA ARG A 310 32.48 -38.32 1.62
C ARG A 310 33.81 -38.69 2.26
N ARG A 311 33.96 -38.42 3.56
CA ARG A 311 34.93 -39.11 4.40
C ARG A 311 34.55 -40.59 4.36
N ARG A 312 35.36 -41.38 3.67
CA ARG A 312 35.30 -42.84 3.68
C ARG A 312 35.44 -43.30 5.14
N SER A 313 34.51 -44.13 5.58
CA SER A 313 34.54 -44.88 6.83
C SER A 313 35.84 -45.72 6.90
N PRO A 314 36.50 -45.86 8.07
CA PRO A 314 37.61 -46.78 8.20
C PRO A 314 37.06 -48.22 8.30
N SER A 315 37.52 -49.09 7.42
CA SER A 315 37.29 -50.54 7.53
C SER A 315 38.00 -51.11 8.77
N PRO A 316 37.46 -52.17 9.42
CA PRO A 316 38.06 -52.78 10.60
C PRO A 316 39.32 -53.60 10.25
N PRO A 317 40.31 -53.72 11.16
CA PRO A 317 41.54 -54.44 10.86
C PRO A 317 41.34 -55.96 10.89
N THR A 318 41.97 -56.61 9.92
CA THR A 318 42.07 -58.06 9.74
C THR A 318 42.96 -58.69 10.81
N SER A 319 42.43 -59.64 11.58
CA SER A 319 43.22 -60.51 12.45
C SER A 319 43.57 -61.82 11.70
N GLU A 320 44.79 -61.92 11.18
CA GLU A 320 45.42 -63.22 10.92
C GLU A 320 46.25 -63.65 12.13
N GLY A 321 46.02 -64.88 12.59
CA GLY A 321 46.58 -65.39 13.82
C GLY A 321 47.91 -66.14 13.67
N ARG A 322 48.47 -66.55 14.81
CA ARG A 322 49.25 -67.79 14.94
C ARG A 322 49.41 -68.24 16.39
N LYS A 323 48.95 -69.48 16.64
CA LYS A 323 49.54 -70.58 17.45
C LYS A 323 50.75 -70.19 18.32
N LYS A 324 50.91 -70.64 19.57
CA LYS A 324 50.92 -72.06 20.03
C LYS A 324 51.20 -72.08 21.57
N GLY A 325 50.66 -73.06 22.31
CA GLY A 325 51.44 -73.79 23.34
C GLY A 325 51.10 -73.68 24.85
N LYS A 326 50.31 -74.65 25.34
CA LYS A 326 50.62 -75.65 26.40
C LYS A 326 51.02 -75.20 27.84
N LYS A 327 50.16 -75.53 28.82
CA LYS A 327 50.34 -76.44 29.99
C LYS A 327 49.57 -75.94 31.22
N GLY A 328 48.90 -76.88 31.89
CA GLY A 328 48.17 -76.71 33.15
C GLY A 328 47.11 -77.78 33.23
#